data_AF-A0A5E3W7F5-F1
#
_entry.id   AF-A0A5E3W7F5-F1
#
_cell.length_a   1.000
_cell.length_b   1.000
_cell.length_c   1.000
_cell.angle_alpha   90.00
_cell.angle_beta   90.00
_cell.angle_gamma   90.00
#
_symmetry.space_group_name_H-M   'P 1'
#
loop_
_entity.id
_entity.type
_entity.pdbx_description
1 polymer ?
#
loop_
_entity_poly.entity_id
_entity_poly.type
_entity_poly.pdbx_seq_one_letter_code
_entity_poly.pdbx_strand_id
1 'polypeptide(L)'
;MMTGEGKETHPRALARPHLLLPTPHTTHSPIAMAPKKRCQFTDEAQCNQAALRIVGQCAHCRNNYCGTHRMPEHHACTNLADCKQQAFERNKAKLEGERTINSKMVSA
;
A
#
# COMPACT_ATOMS: atom_id res chain seq x y z
N MET A 1 -50.45 -11.95 -8.18
CA MET A 1 -50.88 -10.54 -8.20
C MET A 1 -51.49 -10.30 -6.83
N MET A 2 -50.75 -9.81 -5.84
CA MET A 2 -50.37 -8.41 -5.70
C MET A 2 -48.95 -8.25 -5.11
N THR A 3 -48.19 -7.37 -5.74
CA THR A 3 -46.92 -6.79 -5.30
C THR A 3 -47.17 -5.77 -4.18
N GLY A 4 -46.26 -5.70 -3.20
CA GLY A 4 -46.27 -4.67 -2.16
C GLY A 4 -44.85 -4.29 -1.81
N GLU A 5 -44.29 -3.34 -2.56
CA GLU A 5 -42.96 -2.76 -2.36
C GLU A 5 -43.03 -1.70 -1.25
N GLY A 6 -42.40 -1.98 -0.10
CA GLY A 6 -42.20 -0.99 0.96
C GLY A 6 -41.08 -0.02 0.58
N LYS A 7 -41.44 1.20 0.16
CA LYS A 7 -40.50 2.30 -0.05
C LYS A 7 -40.15 2.95 1.29
N GLU A 8 -38.99 2.62 1.82
CA GLU A 8 -38.42 3.27 3.00
C GLU A 8 -37.86 4.64 2.58
N THR A 9 -38.50 5.71 3.03
CA THR A 9 -38.09 7.09 2.73
C THR A 9 -37.14 7.58 3.83
N HIS A 10 -35.86 7.71 3.49
CA HIS A 10 -34.83 8.25 4.37
C HIS A 10 -35.03 9.78 4.53
N PRO A 11 -35.07 10.35 5.75
CA PRO A 11 -35.18 11.79 5.91
C PRO A 11 -33.89 12.52 5.49
N ARG A 12 -34.05 13.58 4.69
CA ARG A 12 -33.01 14.54 4.30
C ARG A 12 -32.43 15.20 5.56
N ALA A 13 -31.18 14.88 5.87
CA ALA A 13 -30.40 15.62 6.86
C ALA A 13 -30.18 17.06 6.34
N LEU A 14 -30.67 18.04 7.08
CA LEU A 14 -30.39 19.45 6.83
C LEU A 14 -28.90 19.71 7.04
N ALA A 15 -28.23 20.21 5.99
CA ALA A 15 -26.82 20.54 6.00
C ALA A 15 -26.53 21.64 7.05
N ARG A 16 -25.63 21.34 7.98
CA ARG A 16 -25.06 22.34 8.91
C ARG A 16 -24.21 23.32 8.10
N PRO A 17 -24.35 24.64 8.28
CA PRO A 17 -23.45 25.59 7.66
C PRO A 17 -22.07 25.46 8.33
N HIS A 18 -21.11 24.90 7.61
CA HIS A 18 -19.72 24.87 8.03
C HIS A 18 -19.20 26.32 8.08
N LEU A 19 -18.91 26.81 9.28
CA LEU A 19 -18.13 28.03 9.48
C LEU A 19 -16.73 27.78 8.90
N LEU A 20 -16.47 28.32 7.71
CA LEU A 20 -15.16 28.29 7.07
C LEU A 20 -14.24 29.27 7.82
N LEU A 21 -13.45 28.77 8.77
CA LEU A 21 -12.29 29.52 9.24
C LEU A 21 -11.24 29.54 8.12
N PRO A 22 -10.66 30.70 7.77
CA PRO A 22 -9.56 30.76 6.81
C PRO A 22 -8.34 30.06 7.43
N THR A 23 -7.90 28.96 6.81
CA THR A 23 -6.60 28.37 7.15
C THR A 23 -5.51 29.37 6.78
N PRO A 24 -4.49 29.57 7.64
CA PRO A 24 -3.34 30.37 7.26
C PRO A 24 -2.69 29.71 6.04
N HIS A 25 -2.73 30.41 4.90
CA HIS A 25 -1.96 30.04 3.73
C HIS A 25 -0.50 30.30 4.06
N THR A 26 0.17 29.31 4.62
CA THR A 26 1.63 29.34 4.72
C THR A 26 2.16 29.45 3.28
N THR A 27 2.71 30.60 2.93
CA THR A 27 3.45 30.81 1.69
C THR A 27 4.74 29.99 1.78
N HIS A 28 4.67 28.75 1.31
CA HIS A 28 5.84 27.87 1.28
C HIS A 28 6.84 28.44 0.27
N SER A 29 7.93 29.01 0.78
CA SER A 29 9.13 29.30 0.01
C SER A 29 9.56 28.03 -0.75
N PRO A 30 9.94 28.10 -2.05
CA PRO A 30 10.29 26.91 -2.80
C PRO A 30 11.60 26.34 -2.25
N ILE A 31 11.48 25.40 -1.31
CA ILE A 31 12.57 24.52 -0.93
C ILE A 31 12.98 23.82 -2.22
N ALA A 32 14.16 24.16 -2.75
CA ALA A 32 14.74 23.49 -3.90
C ALA A 32 14.90 22.01 -3.55
N MET A 33 13.91 21.20 -3.93
CA MET A 33 13.91 19.78 -3.64
C MET A 33 14.96 19.11 -4.51
N ALA A 34 15.78 18.26 -3.91
CA ALA A 34 16.74 17.44 -4.64
C ALA A 34 16.06 16.71 -5.83
N PRO A 35 16.78 16.52 -6.95
CA PRO A 35 16.23 15.87 -8.14
C PRO A 35 15.57 14.53 -7.80
N LYS A 36 14.36 14.32 -8.30
CA LYS A 36 13.62 13.07 -8.08
C LYS A 36 14.27 11.98 -8.93
N LYS A 37 14.70 10.89 -8.29
CA LYS A 37 15.16 9.68 -8.99
C LYS A 37 14.06 9.15 -9.93
N ARG A 38 14.44 8.56 -11.05
CA ARG A 38 13.52 7.91 -12.00
C ARG A 38 13.38 6.42 -11.68
N CYS A 39 12.28 5.82 -12.14
CA CYS A 39 12.09 4.38 -12.13
C CYS A 39 13.15 3.69 -12.98
N GLN A 40 13.70 2.58 -12.49
CA GLN A 40 14.73 1.78 -13.18
C GLN A 40 14.14 0.49 -13.78
N PHE A 41 12.87 0.49 -14.18
CA PHE A 41 12.24 -0.66 -14.83
C PHE A 41 12.43 -0.57 -16.34
N THR A 42 12.94 -1.64 -16.96
CA THR A 42 13.42 -1.66 -18.35
C THR A 42 12.99 -2.88 -19.17
N ASP A 43 12.16 -3.79 -18.64
CA ASP A 43 11.91 -5.10 -19.25
C ASP A 43 11.03 -5.01 -20.50
N GLU A 44 9.85 -4.42 -20.40
CA GLU A 44 8.91 -4.24 -21.53
C GLU A 44 9.14 -2.89 -22.24
N ALA A 45 9.14 -1.82 -21.44
CA ALA A 45 9.35 -0.45 -21.90
C ALA A 45 10.04 0.35 -20.80
N GLN A 46 10.96 1.24 -21.19
CA GLN A 46 11.64 2.12 -20.24
C GLN A 46 10.61 2.98 -19.50
N CYS A 47 10.48 2.75 -18.19
CA CYS A 47 9.55 3.53 -17.38
C CYS A 47 10.13 4.91 -17.07
N ASN A 48 9.41 5.98 -17.44
CA ASN A 48 9.82 7.37 -17.21
C ASN A 48 9.21 8.01 -15.94
N GLN A 49 8.47 7.22 -15.15
CA GLN A 49 7.82 7.69 -13.93
C GLN A 49 8.83 8.00 -12.82
N ALA A 50 8.48 8.94 -11.94
CA ALA A 50 9.32 9.26 -10.79
C ALA A 50 9.32 8.10 -9.78
N ALA A 51 10.50 7.77 -9.26
CA ALA A 51 10.62 6.81 -8.18
C ALA A 51 10.05 7.40 -6.87
N LEU A 52 9.45 6.55 -6.05
CA LEU A 52 8.96 6.97 -4.73
C LEU A 52 10.14 7.24 -3.79
N ARG A 53 10.10 8.36 -3.06
CA ARG A 53 11.23 8.78 -2.20
C ARG A 53 11.46 7.87 -0.99
N ILE A 54 10.39 7.40 -0.35
CA ILE A 54 10.47 6.62 0.89
C ILE A 54 10.49 5.12 0.58
N VAL A 55 9.53 4.66 -0.22
CA VAL A 55 9.30 3.22 -0.50
C VAL A 55 9.68 2.81 -1.92
N GLY A 56 10.38 3.66 -2.67
CA GLY A 56 10.73 3.37 -4.06
C GLY A 56 11.99 2.53 -4.19
N GLN A 57 12.82 2.40 -3.16
CA GLN A 57 13.99 1.52 -3.22
C GLN A 57 13.61 0.08 -2.87
N CYS A 58 13.89 -0.87 -3.75
CA CYS A 58 13.72 -2.29 -3.46
C CYS A 58 14.78 -2.75 -2.45
N ALA A 59 14.37 -3.43 -1.37
CA ALA A 59 15.30 -3.91 -0.34
C ALA A 59 16.25 -5.02 -0.83
N HIS A 60 15.87 -5.74 -1.90
CA HIS A 60 16.62 -6.89 -2.40
C HIS A 60 17.64 -6.54 -3.48
N CYS A 61 17.24 -5.77 -4.50
CA CYS A 61 18.14 -5.35 -5.60
C CYS A 61 18.65 -3.90 -5.46
N ARG A 62 18.17 -3.13 -4.47
CA ARG A 62 18.56 -1.74 -4.16
C ARG A 62 18.31 -0.70 -5.25
N ASN A 63 17.63 -1.08 -6.33
CA ASN A 63 17.18 -0.19 -7.40
C ASN A 63 15.92 0.60 -6.99
N ASN A 64 15.67 1.70 -7.71
CA ASN A 64 14.59 2.66 -7.45
C ASN A 64 13.45 2.53 -8.45
N TYR A 65 12.20 2.52 -7.96
CA TYR A 65 11.00 2.23 -8.72
C TYR A 65 9.85 3.21 -8.39
N CYS A 66 8.95 3.41 -9.35
CA CYS A 66 7.72 4.16 -9.18
C CYS A 66 6.65 3.36 -8.43
N GLY A 67 5.48 3.97 -8.19
CA GLY A 67 4.39 3.32 -7.45
C GLY A 67 3.89 2.01 -8.07
N THR A 68 3.97 1.87 -9.39
CA THR A 68 3.54 0.66 -10.12
C THR A 68 4.59 -0.46 -10.05
N HIS A 69 5.87 -0.13 -10.18
CA HIS A 69 6.96 -1.13 -10.26
C HIS A 69 7.67 -1.40 -8.92
N ARG A 70 7.23 -0.82 -7.80
CA ARG A 70 7.92 -0.96 -6.50
C ARG A 70 7.92 -2.37 -5.92
N MET A 71 7.03 -3.25 -6.36
CA MET A 71 6.95 -4.63 -5.87
C MET A 71 7.94 -5.53 -6.60
N PRO A 72 8.63 -6.47 -5.90
CA PRO A 72 9.56 -7.40 -6.51
C PRO A 72 9.00 -8.18 -7.72
N GLU A 73 7.73 -8.57 -7.66
CA GLU A 73 7.04 -9.26 -8.76
C GLU A 73 6.81 -8.37 -9.98
N HIS A 74 6.66 -7.05 -9.81
CA HIS A 74 6.34 -6.12 -10.89
C HIS A 74 7.54 -5.63 -11.68
N HIS A 75 8.74 -5.66 -11.08
CA HIS A 75 9.97 -5.28 -11.77
C HIS A 75 10.87 -6.47 -12.10
N ALA A 76 10.36 -7.70 -11.98
CA ALA A 76 11.12 -8.92 -12.16
C ALA A 76 12.46 -8.88 -11.39
N CYS A 77 12.38 -8.73 -10.07
CA CYS A 77 13.58 -8.58 -9.23
C CYS A 77 14.60 -9.71 -9.50
N THR A 78 15.88 -9.37 -9.67
CA THR A 78 16.94 -10.37 -9.86
C THR A 78 17.04 -11.34 -8.68
N ASN A 79 16.66 -10.89 -7.49
CA ASN A 79 16.72 -11.65 -6.23
C ASN A 79 15.31 -12.09 -5.80
N LEU A 80 14.40 -12.34 -6.75
CA LEU A 80 13.00 -12.68 -6.45
C LEU A 80 12.87 -14.01 -5.68
N ALA A 81 13.70 -15.00 -6.00
CA ALA A 81 13.70 -16.28 -5.31
C ALA A 81 14.01 -16.11 -3.82
N ASP A 82 15.09 -15.39 -3.50
CA ASP A 82 15.49 -15.10 -2.12
C ASP A 82 14.44 -14.24 -1.39
N CYS A 83 13.83 -13.28 -2.10
CA CYS A 83 12.73 -12.49 -1.58
C CYS A 83 11.55 -13.37 -1.14
N LYS A 84 11.16 -14.35 -1.97
CA LYS A 84 10.09 -15.30 -1.68
C LYS A 84 10.45 -16.21 -0.51
N GLN A 85 11.66 -16.75 -0.50
CA GLN A 85 12.14 -17.61 0.58
C GLN A 85 12.16 -16.88 1.93
N GLN A 86 12.71 -15.66 1.98
CA GLN A 86 12.73 -14.85 3.20
C GLN A 86 11.32 -14.45 3.66
N ALA A 87 10.39 -14.19 2.73
CA ALA A 87 9.00 -13.96 3.09
C ALA A 87 8.36 -15.23 3.68
N PHE A 88 8.62 -16.39 3.07
CA PHE A 88 8.13 -17.68 3.54
C PHE A 88 8.63 -18.01 4.96
N GLU A 89 9.93 -17.86 5.22
CA GLU A 89 10.52 -18.13 6.53
C GLU A 89 9.96 -17.22 7.62
N ARG A 90 9.83 -15.91 7.34
CA ARG A 90 9.23 -14.96 8.29
C ARG A 90 7.77 -15.28 8.58
N ASN A 91 7.01 -15.62 7.54
CA ASN A 91 5.61 -15.98 7.69
C ASN A 91 5.47 -17.29 8.47
N LYS A 92 6.31 -18.30 8.17
CA LYS A 92 6.34 -19.58 8.89
C LYS A 92 6.64 -19.36 10.37
N ALA A 93 7.73 -18.65 10.70
CA ALA A 93 8.10 -18.38 12.08
C ALA A 93 7.00 -17.62 12.84
N LYS A 94 6.36 -16.65 12.19
CA LYS A 94 5.23 -15.92 12.75
C LYS A 94 4.02 -16.84 13.00
N LEU A 95 3.65 -17.66 12.02
CA LEU A 95 2.54 -18.62 12.14
C LEU A 95 2.78 -19.65 13.25
N GLU A 96 4.00 -20.15 13.38
CA GLU A 96 4.37 -21.09 14.43
C GLU A 96 4.34 -20.43 15.82
N GLY A 97 4.78 -19.17 15.94
CA GLY A 97 4.74 -18.40 17.19
C GLY A 97 3.33 -17.96 17.61
N GLU A 98 2.44 -17.72 16.65
CA GLU A 98 1.03 -17.34 16.88
C GLU A 98 0.10 -18.56 17.01
N ARG A 99 0.64 -19.79 16.91
CA ARG A 99 -0.14 -21.02 17.00
C ARG A 99 -0.83 -21.10 18.37
N THR A 100 -2.17 -21.05 18.35
CA THR A 100 -2.99 -21.22 19.56
C THR A 100 -2.89 -22.66 20.07
N ILE A 101 -2.50 -22.83 21.33
CA ILE A 101 -2.58 -24.09 22.06
C ILE A 101 -3.95 -24.18 22.74
N ASN A 102 -4.90 -24.87 22.11
CA ASN A 102 -6.13 -25.24 22.78
C ASN A 102 -5.83 -26.42 23.74
N SER A 103 -5.62 -26.12 25.02
CA SER A 103 -5.31 -27.14 26.05
C SER A 103 -6.41 -28.21 26.22
N LYS A 104 -7.55 -28.09 25.54
CA LYS A 104 -8.66 -29.05 25.58
C LYS A 104 -8.57 -30.17 24.54
N MET A 105 -7.54 -30.22 23.69
CA MET A 105 -7.39 -31.29 22.68
C MET A 105 -6.09 -32.09 22.76
N VAL A 106 -5.40 -32.10 23.91
CA VAL A 106 -4.38 -33.11 24.20
C VAL A 106 -4.97 -34.08 25.22
N SER A 107 -5.67 -35.09 24.72
CA SER A 107 -6.07 -36.26 25.50
C SER A 107 -6.30 -37.43 24.55
N ALA A 108 -5.31 -38.31 24.47
CA ALA A 108 -5.34 -39.77 24.34
C ALA A 108 -3.98 -40.27 23.83
#